data_AF-A0A6C0IJI5-F1
#
_entry.id   AF-A0A6C0IJI5-F1
#
_cell.length_a   1.000
_cell.length_b   1.000
_cell.length_c   1.000
_cell.angle_alpha   90.00
_cell.angle_beta   90.00
_cell.angle_gamma   90.00
#
_symmetry.space_group_name_H-M   'P 1'
#
loop_
_entity.id
_entity.type
_entity.pdbx_description
1 polymer ?
#
loop_
_entity_poly.entity_id
_entity_poly.type
_entity_poly.pdbx_seq_one_letter_code
_entity_poly.pdbx_strand_id
1 'polypeptide(L)'
;MSAPIALNSENYPALDASIQTIIKGGKRALISIYTNAEGTTMASDTHGVIDKREILTISYTASYKDADGNDTNPFVVVKFKHNGDQFVDYFTSIDYVEDHWYKLDEQNIPFKTF
;
A
#
# COMPACT_ATOMS: atom_id res chain seq x y z
N MET A 1 1.70 13.17 -14.85
CA MET A 1 1.71 12.27 -13.68
C MET A 1 0.47 11.41 -13.77
N SER A 2 0.53 10.10 -13.51
CA SER A 2 -0.70 9.29 -13.46
C SER A 2 -1.57 9.76 -12.28
N ALA A 3 -2.89 9.65 -12.44
CA ALA A 3 -3.82 9.90 -11.34
C ALA A 3 -3.62 8.84 -10.23
N PRO A 4 -3.80 9.19 -8.94
CA PRO A 4 -3.88 8.20 -7.87
C PRO A 4 -4.97 7.16 -8.15
N ILE A 5 -4.72 5.90 -7.77
CA ILE A 5 -5.68 4.79 -7.89
C ILE A 5 -6.28 4.52 -6.51
N ALA A 6 -7.57 4.20 -6.42
CA ALA A 6 -8.19 3.88 -5.13
C ALA A 6 -7.51 2.65 -4.49
N LEU A 7 -7.18 2.75 -3.20
CA LEU A 7 -6.59 1.69 -2.40
C LEU A 7 -7.70 0.88 -1.73
N ASN A 8 -8.23 -0.10 -2.45
CA ASN A 8 -9.33 -0.95 -2.02
C ASN A 8 -9.20 -2.37 -2.57
N SER A 9 -10.08 -3.28 -2.15
CA SER A 9 -10.02 -4.69 -2.56
C SER A 9 -10.23 -4.90 -4.06
N GLU A 10 -11.01 -4.03 -4.73
CA GLU A 10 -11.24 -4.08 -6.18
C GLU A 10 -9.95 -3.84 -6.98
N ASN A 11 -9.13 -2.87 -6.56
CA ASN A 11 -7.88 -2.52 -7.23
C ASN A 11 -6.67 -3.32 -6.73
N TYR A 12 -6.83 -4.13 -5.67
CA TYR A 12 -5.75 -4.94 -5.11
C TYR A 12 -5.02 -5.83 -6.13
N PRO A 13 -5.70 -6.57 -7.05
CA PRO A 13 -5.00 -7.42 -8.01
C PRO A 13 -4.06 -6.64 -8.94
N ALA A 14 -4.46 -5.41 -9.32
CA ALA A 14 -3.65 -4.54 -10.16
C ALA A 14 -2.45 -3.95 -9.38
N LEU A 15 -2.66 -3.59 -8.11
CA LEU A 15 -1.59 -3.18 -7.20
C LEU A 15 -0.53 -4.29 -7.05
N ASP A 16 -0.95 -5.53 -6.77
CA ASP A 16 -0.06 -6.69 -6.62
C ASP A 16 0.74 -6.97 -7.89
N ALA A 17 0.07 -7.05 -9.05
CA ALA A 17 0.74 -7.25 -10.32
C ALA A 17 1.79 -6.16 -10.64
N SER A 18 1.49 -4.91 -10.30
CA SER A 18 2.39 -3.77 -10.50
C SER A 18 3.62 -3.86 -9.60
N ILE A 19 3.43 -4.17 -8.31
CA ILE A 19 4.54 -4.37 -7.36
C ILE A 19 5.43 -5.52 -7.80
N GLN A 20 4.84 -6.65 -8.18
CA GLN A 20 5.60 -7.79 -8.69
C GLN A 20 6.41 -7.42 -9.94
N THR A 21 5.88 -6.58 -10.82
CA THR A 21 6.57 -6.12 -12.03
C THR A 21 7.80 -5.27 -11.67
N ILE A 22 7.67 -4.35 -10.72
CA ILE A 22 8.79 -3.51 -10.22
C ILE A 22 9.89 -4.40 -9.61
N ILE A 23 9.50 -5.33 -8.73
CA ILE A 23 10.45 -6.21 -8.04
C ILE A 23 11.15 -7.14 -9.03
N LYS A 24 10.42 -7.75 -9.98
CA LYS A 24 11.01 -8.59 -11.05
C LYS A 24 11.94 -7.79 -11.97
N GLY A 25 11.75 -6.48 -12.06
CA GLY A 25 12.66 -5.55 -12.74
C GLY A 25 13.95 -5.23 -11.99
N GLY A 26 14.18 -5.81 -10.80
CA GLY A 26 15.37 -5.56 -9.98
C GLY A 26 15.35 -4.22 -9.25
N LYS A 27 14.16 -3.68 -9.00
CA LYS A 27 13.94 -2.39 -8.32
C LYS A 27 13.15 -2.57 -7.02
N ARG A 28 13.13 -1.54 -6.20
CA ARG A 28 12.29 -1.45 -4.99
C ARG A 28 10.97 -0.80 -5.34
N ALA A 29 9.87 -1.37 -4.87
CA ALA A 29 8.54 -0.78 -4.99
C ALA A 29 8.31 0.21 -3.84
N LEU A 30 8.05 1.46 -4.19
CA LEU A 30 7.70 2.52 -3.26
C LEU A 30 6.24 2.91 -3.43
N ILE A 31 5.57 3.33 -2.37
CA ILE A 31 4.18 3.78 -2.40
C ILE A 31 4.00 5.10 -1.67
N SER A 32 3.20 5.98 -2.25
CA SER A 32 2.62 7.14 -1.55
C SER A 32 1.12 6.92 -1.41
N ILE A 33 0.56 7.22 -0.23
CA ILE A 33 -0.87 7.07 0.05
C ILE A 33 -1.47 8.45 0.36
N TYR A 34 -2.67 8.69 -0.16
CA TYR A 34 -3.40 9.94 -0.10
C TYR A 34 -4.78 9.72 0.49
N THR A 35 -5.33 10.74 1.16
CA THR A 35 -6.70 10.74 1.69
C THR A 35 -7.70 11.33 0.68
N ASN A 36 -7.25 11.64 -0.55
CA ASN A 36 -8.10 12.19 -1.60
C ASN A 36 -7.71 11.73 -3.01
N ALA A 37 -8.69 11.69 -3.90
CA ALA A 37 -8.54 11.25 -5.30
C ALA A 37 -7.62 12.16 -6.12
N GLU A 38 -7.50 13.44 -5.75
CA GLU A 38 -6.61 14.39 -6.44
C GLU A 38 -5.13 14.13 -6.15
N GLY A 39 -4.82 13.40 -5.08
CA GLY A 39 -3.45 13.10 -4.67
C GLY A 39 -2.70 14.33 -4.18
N THR A 40 -3.39 15.20 -3.43
CA THR A 40 -2.82 16.44 -2.87
C THR A 40 -2.65 16.36 -1.35
N THR A 41 -3.48 15.56 -0.67
CA THR A 41 -3.41 15.37 0.78
C THR A 41 -2.87 13.98 1.08
N MET A 42 -1.68 13.92 1.67
CA MET A 42 -1.03 12.66 2.01
C MET A 42 -1.64 12.05 3.27
N ALA A 43 -1.77 10.73 3.28
CA ALA A 43 -2.07 9.97 4.47
C ALA A 43 -0.83 9.86 5.38
N SER A 44 -1.06 9.72 6.67
CA SER A 44 -0.01 9.54 7.67
C SER A 44 -0.36 8.44 8.64
N ASP A 45 0.65 7.75 9.13
CA ASP A 45 0.56 6.81 10.24
C ASP A 45 1.36 7.31 11.45
N THR A 46 1.50 6.47 12.46
CA THR A 46 2.33 6.66 13.66
C THR A 46 3.79 7.05 13.37
N HIS A 47 4.28 6.76 12.16
CA HIS A 47 5.66 7.04 11.72
C HIS A 47 5.74 8.25 10.78
N GLY A 48 4.64 8.99 10.62
CA GLY A 48 4.55 10.21 9.83
C GLY A 48 3.87 10.02 8.48
N VAL A 49 4.19 10.86 7.51
CA VAL A 49 3.56 10.85 6.18
C VAL A 49 3.99 9.63 5.37
N ILE A 50 3.05 9.03 4.64
CA ILE A 50 3.28 7.89 3.75
C ILE A 50 3.59 8.41 2.35
N ASP A 51 4.81 8.92 2.17
CA ASP A 51 5.33 9.35 0.88
C ASP A 51 6.55 8.51 0.47
N LYS A 52 6.46 7.83 -0.68
CA LYS A 52 7.50 6.99 -1.27
C LYS A 52 8.09 5.97 -0.30
N ARG A 53 7.26 5.36 0.55
CA ARG A 53 7.70 4.33 1.49
C ARG A 53 7.89 3.00 0.79
N GLU A 54 8.96 2.29 1.13
CA GLU A 54 9.26 0.97 0.55
C GLU A 54 8.27 -0.08 1.07
N ILE A 55 7.64 -0.79 0.13
CA ILE A 55 6.65 -1.82 0.42
C ILE A 55 7.37 -3.11 0.79
N LEU A 56 7.01 -3.67 1.95
CA LEU A 56 7.48 -4.99 2.37
C LEU A 56 6.47 -6.08 1.99
N THR A 57 5.18 -5.82 2.22
CA THR A 57 4.10 -6.78 1.94
C THR A 57 2.79 -6.04 1.74
N ILE A 58 1.93 -6.58 0.90
CA ILE A 58 0.52 -6.21 0.83
C ILE A 58 -0.35 -7.44 1.02
N SER A 59 -1.54 -7.25 1.56
CA SER A 59 -2.55 -8.30 1.71
C SER A 59 -3.94 -7.68 1.67
N TYR A 60 -4.94 -8.43 1.26
CA TYR A 60 -6.34 -8.01 1.40
C TYR A 60 -7.13 -9.07 2.15
N THR A 61 -8.19 -8.63 2.80
CA THR A 61 -9.21 -9.50 3.40
C THR A 61 -10.52 -9.23 2.68
N ALA A 62 -11.15 -10.29 2.17
CA ALA A 62 -12.48 -10.20 1.57
C ALA A 62 -13.55 -9.96 2.64
N SER A 63 -14.72 -9.47 2.23
CA SER A 63 -15.87 -9.38 3.14
C SER A 63 -16.26 -10.76 3.65
N TYR A 64 -16.52 -10.89 4.94
CA TYR A 64 -17.04 -12.13 5.54
C TYR A 64 -18.01 -11.80 6.69
N LYS A 65 -18.84 -12.78 7.04
CA LYS A 65 -19.72 -12.70 8.20
C LYS A 65 -19.07 -13.44 9.37
N ASP A 66 -18.97 -12.79 10.52
CA ASP A 66 -18.41 -13.41 11.72
C ASP A 66 -19.39 -14.41 12.38
N ALA A 67 -18.93 -15.07 13.44
CA ALA A 67 -19.74 -16.06 14.16
C ALA A 67 -20.97 -15.44 14.87
N ASP A 68 -20.91 -14.13 15.15
CA ASP A 68 -21.97 -13.36 15.80
C ASP A 68 -22.95 -12.74 14.77
N GLY A 69 -22.71 -12.98 13.47
CA GLY A 69 -23.56 -12.54 12.38
C GLY A 69 -23.24 -11.14 11.83
N ASN A 70 -22.20 -10.47 12.31
CA ASN A 70 -21.80 -9.15 11.82
C ASN A 70 -21.03 -9.27 10.51
N ASP A 71 -21.32 -8.36 9.58
CA ASP A 71 -20.60 -8.26 8.32
C ASP A 71 -19.30 -7.45 8.52
N THR A 72 -18.17 -8.05 8.10
CA THR A 72 -16.87 -7.38 8.06
C THR A 72 -16.65 -6.81 6.67
N ASN A 73 -16.36 -5.52 6.58
CA ASN A 73 -16.00 -4.87 5.32
C ASN A 73 -14.65 -5.39 4.81
N PRO A 74 -14.48 -5.50 3.47
CA PRO A 74 -13.18 -5.83 2.92
C PRO A 74 -12.16 -4.72 3.23
N PHE A 75 -10.89 -5.08 3.33
CA PHE A 75 -9.84 -4.12 3.57
C PHE A 75 -8.50 -4.55 2.98
N VAL A 76 -7.68 -3.58 2.63
CA VAL A 76 -6.31 -3.77 2.16
C VAL A 76 -5.35 -3.34 3.26
N VAL A 77 -4.31 -4.14 3.49
CA VAL A 77 -3.24 -3.85 4.43
C VAL A 77 -1.93 -3.71 3.66
N VAL A 78 -1.23 -2.60 3.87
CA VAL A 78 0.10 -2.33 3.33
C VAL A 78 1.10 -2.28 4.48
N LYS A 79 2.16 -3.07 4.37
CA LYS A 79 3.24 -3.14 5.35
C LYS A 79 4.48 -2.46 4.78
N PHE A 80 5.03 -1.52 5.52
CA PHE A 80 6.22 -0.77 5.10
C PHE A 80 7.49 -1.33 5.72
N LYS A 81 8.59 -1.10 5.02
CA LYS A 81 9.93 -1.27 5.53
C LYS A 81 10.29 -0.12 6.49
N HIS A 82 10.91 -0.42 7.63
CA HIS A 82 11.40 0.60 8.56
C HIS A 82 12.73 0.16 9.19
N ASN A 83 13.67 1.09 9.35
CA ASN A 83 15.01 0.86 9.92
C ASN A 83 15.70 -0.44 9.44
N GLY A 84 15.79 -0.64 8.12
CA GLY A 84 16.26 -1.91 7.56
C GLY A 84 15.07 -2.84 7.32
N ASP A 85 15.19 -4.14 7.59
CA ASP A 85 14.12 -5.12 7.32
C ASP A 85 13.15 -5.30 8.50
N GLN A 86 13.11 -4.36 9.45
CA GLN A 86 12.20 -4.46 10.59
C GLN A 86 10.77 -4.10 10.17
N PHE A 87 9.87 -5.01 10.53
CA PHE A 87 8.43 -4.75 10.52
C PHE A 87 8.11 -3.75 11.61
N VAL A 88 7.41 -2.68 11.27
CA VAL A 88 7.16 -1.60 12.24
C VAL A 88 5.69 -1.20 12.29
N ASP A 89 5.01 -1.07 11.16
CA ASP A 89 3.57 -0.81 11.19
C ASP A 89 2.88 -1.23 9.90
N TYR A 90 1.55 -1.30 9.98
CA TYR A 90 0.69 -1.62 8.86
C TYR A 90 -0.34 -0.51 8.64
N PHE A 91 -0.52 -0.11 7.38
CA PHE A 91 -1.58 0.80 6.98
C PHE A 91 -2.78 -0.02 6.50
N THR A 92 -3.95 0.24 7.06
CA THR A 92 -5.20 -0.44 6.66
C THR A 92 -6.11 0.54 5.95
N SER A 93 -6.57 0.18 4.76
CA SER A 93 -7.62 0.89 4.03
C SER A 93 -8.86 0.00 4.02
N ILE A 94 -9.94 0.46 4.67
CA ILE A 94 -11.18 -0.30 4.78
C ILE A 94 -12.14 0.19 3.70
N ASP A 95 -12.51 -0.72 2.80
CA ASP A 95 -13.42 -0.43 1.70
C ASP A 95 -14.76 0.11 2.25
N TYR A 96 -15.28 1.15 1.59
CA TYR A 96 -16.56 1.80 1.91
C TYR A 96 -16.65 2.48 3.29
N VAL A 97 -15.55 2.55 4.05
CA VAL A 97 -15.48 3.29 5.33
C VAL A 97 -14.55 4.48 5.20
N GLU A 98 -13.37 4.28 4.62
CA GLU A 98 -12.37 5.30 4.39
C GLU A 98 -11.82 5.18 2.98
N ASP A 99 -11.91 6.25 2.21
CA ASP A 99 -11.34 6.27 0.87
C ASP A 99 -9.88 6.74 0.94
N HIS A 100 -8.99 5.85 0.52
CA HIS A 100 -7.58 6.16 0.31
C HIS A 100 -7.21 5.92 -1.15
N TRP A 101 -6.21 6.64 -1.62
CA TRP A 101 -5.65 6.47 -2.96
C TRP A 101 -4.15 6.29 -2.89
N TYR A 102 -3.56 5.59 -3.87
CA TYR A 102 -2.14 5.34 -3.92
C TYR A 102 -1.51 5.72 -5.26
N LYS A 103 -0.20 5.95 -5.21
CA LYS A 103 0.69 5.93 -6.38
C LYS A 103 1.88 5.03 -6.09
N LEU A 104 2.28 4.25 -7.09
CA LEU A 104 3.51 3.48 -7.05
C LEU A 104 4.65 4.27 -7.71
N ASP A 105 5.82 4.17 -7.10
CA ASP A 105 7.09 4.66 -7.63
C ASP A 105 8.12 3.50 -7.54
N GLU A 106 9.21 3.61 -8.26
CA GLU A 106 10.26 2.62 -8.33
C GLU A 106 11.62 3.23 -8.00
N GLN A 107 12.42 2.52 -7.22
CA GLN A 107 13.78 2.95 -6.89
C GLN A 107 14.79 1.90 -7.29
N ASN A 108 15.85 2.34 -7.97
CA ASN A 108 16.98 1.47 -8.30
C ASN A 108 17.65 0.96 -7.02
N ILE A 109 17.96 -0.33 -6.99
CA ILE A 109 18.79 -0.89 -5.92
C ILE A 109 20.24 -0.45 -6.19
N PRO A 110 20.90 0.27 -5.26
CA PRO A 110 22.28 0.67 -5.45
C PRO A 110 23.16 -0.59 -5.56
N PHE A 111 23.92 -0.70 -6.66
CA PHE A 111 24.90 -1.77 -6.83
C PHE A 111 25.93 -1.68 -5.73
N LYS A 112 26.17 -2.79 -5.03
CA LYS A 112 27.32 -2.92 -4.14
C LYS A 112 28.55 -3.11 -5.05
N THR A 113 29.38 -2.08 -5.17
CA THR A 113 30.74 -2.24 -5.70
C THR A 113 31.55 -2.98 -4.64
N PHE A 114 32.01 -4.20 -4.98
CA PHE A 114 32.94 -4.96 -4.17
C PHE A 114 34.37 -4.43 -4.34
#